data_AF-A0AAT9LY21-F1
#
_entry.id   AF-A0AAT9LY21-F1
#
_cell.length_a   1.000
_cell.length_b   1.000
_cell.length_c   1.000
_cell.angle_alpha   90.00
_cell.angle_beta   90.00
_cell.angle_gamma   90.00
#
_symmetry.space_group_name_H-M   'P 1'
#
loop_
_entity.id
_entity.type
_entity.pdbx_description
1 polymer ?
#
loop_
_entity_poly.entity_id
_entity_poly.type
_entity_poly.pdbx_seq_one_letter_code
_entity_poly.pdbx_strand_id
1 'polypeptide(L)'
;MLLIWGFRRYVQQLLMTMLVCGNCRNPAAHALRKFTTKFTLFFIPLFPVSSRHQLQCTYCGYASELAKEQAQALVAQHAAAQQPAPQQLPQNLG
;
A
#
# COMPACT_ATOMS: atom_id res chain seq x y z
N MET A 1 30.84 27.54 -2.53
CA MET A 1 30.12 26.31 -2.91
C MET A 1 28.82 26.25 -2.13
N LEU A 2 27.67 26.22 -2.81
CA LEU A 2 26.36 26.14 -2.16
C LEU A 2 25.95 24.66 -2.07
N LEU A 3 25.83 24.10 -0.88
CA LEU A 3 25.23 22.77 -0.67
C LEU A 3 23.72 22.95 -0.54
N ILE A 4 22.94 22.36 -1.46
CA ILE A 4 21.47 22.36 -1.38
C ILE A 4 21.01 21.01 -0.84
N TRP A 5 20.36 21.00 0.32
CA TRP A 5 19.77 19.81 0.93
C TRP A 5 18.25 19.94 1.08
N GLY A 6 17.55 18.81 1.18
CA GLY A 6 16.10 18.78 1.38
C GLY A 6 15.55 17.37 1.59
N PHE A 7 14.23 17.26 1.66
CA PHE A 7 13.52 15.98 1.73
C PHE A 7 12.47 15.90 0.62
N ARG A 8 12.38 14.75 -0.05
CA ARG A 8 11.33 14.44 -1.03
C ARG A 8 10.48 13.29 -0.51
N ARG A 9 9.17 13.48 -0.45
CA ARG A 9 8.21 12.43 -0.09
C ARG A 9 7.66 11.77 -1.36
N TYR A 10 7.74 10.45 -1.42
CA TYR A 10 7.19 9.62 -2.47
C TYR A 10 5.99 8.85 -1.92
N VAL A 11 4.92 8.74 -2.71
CA VAL A 11 3.73 7.97 -2.38
C VAL A 11 3.61 6.80 -3.35
N GLN A 12 3.55 5.59 -2.84
CA GLN A 12 3.31 4.39 -3.63
C GLN A 12 2.04 3.70 -3.13
N GLN A 13 1.08 3.44 -4.02
CA GLN A 13 -0.07 2.62 -3.68
C GLN A 13 0.33 1.14 -3.81
N LEU A 14 0.19 0.39 -2.72
CA LEU A 14 0.58 -1.02 -2.65
C LEU A 14 -0.54 -1.94 -3.13
N LEU A 15 -1.76 -1.71 -2.66
CA LEU A 15 -2.95 -2.48 -3.03
C LEU A 15 -4.24 -1.74 -2.71
N MET A 16 -5.34 -2.28 -3.21
CA MET A 16 -6.71 -1.92 -2.84
C MET A 16 -7.39 -3.15 -2.26
N THR A 17 -7.95 -3.04 -1.06
CA THR A 17 -8.66 -4.15 -0.40
C THR A 17 -10.00 -3.70 0.17
N MET A 18 -10.98 -4.60 0.23
CA MET A 18 -12.28 -4.34 0.83
C MET A 18 -12.23 -4.64 2.33
N LEU A 19 -12.49 -3.62 3.15
CA LEU A 19 -12.49 -3.70 4.61
C LEU A 19 -13.65 -2.88 5.15
N VAL A 20 -14.11 -3.22 6.35
CA VAL A 20 -15.03 -2.36 7.11
C VAL A 20 -14.21 -1.25 7.77
N CYS A 21 -14.54 0.00 7.45
CA CYS A 21 -13.81 1.13 8.01
C CYS A 21 -14.07 1.28 9.52
N GLY A 22 -13.02 1.40 10.34
CA GLY A 22 -13.17 1.64 11.78
C GLY A 22 -13.82 2.99 12.15
N ASN A 23 -13.85 3.95 11.23
CA ASN A 23 -14.47 5.27 11.44
C ASN A 23 -15.93 5.31 10.97
N CYS A 24 -16.19 5.07 9.67
CA CYS A 24 -17.55 5.17 9.12
C CYS A 24 -18.36 3.86 9.19
N ARG A 25 -17.74 2.73 9.58
CA ARG A 25 -18.37 1.40 9.70
C ARG A 25 -19.01 0.86 8.43
N ASN A 26 -18.68 1.44 7.27
CA ASN A 26 -19.13 0.94 5.97
C ASN A 26 -18.08 0.02 5.32
N PRO A 27 -18.49 -1.06 4.64
CA PRO A 27 -17.61 -1.83 3.79
C PRO A 27 -17.20 -0.96 2.60
N ALA A 28 -15.91 -0.68 2.47
CA ALA A 28 -15.39 0.18 1.42
C ALA A 28 -14.01 -0.30 0.97
N ALA A 29 -13.63 0.09 -0.24
CA ALA A 29 -12.27 -0.12 -0.71
C ALA A 29 -11.33 0.76 0.12
N HIS A 30 -10.22 0.19 0.56
CA HIS A 30 -9.18 0.86 1.30
C HIS A 30 -7.87 0.82 0.51
N ALA A 31 -7.31 1.99 0.25
CA ALA A 31 -6.04 2.15 -0.42
C ALA A 31 -4.91 2.03 0.59
N LEU A 32 -4.08 1.01 0.47
CA LEU A 32 -2.85 0.90 1.25
C LEU A 32 -1.74 1.66 0.52
N ARG A 33 -1.26 2.75 1.11
CA ARG A 33 -0.21 3.62 0.54
C ARG A 33 1.02 3.63 1.42
N LYS A 34 2.19 3.58 0.78
CA LYS A 34 3.51 3.73 1.41
C LYS A 34 4.05 5.12 1.13
N PHE A 35 4.32 5.87 2.18
CA PHE A 35 4.96 7.17 2.15
C PHE A 35 6.44 7.02 2.48
N THR A 36 7.30 7.20 1.49
CA THR A 36 8.76 7.13 1.66
C THR A 36 9.35 8.52 1.57
N THR A 37 9.94 9.01 2.65
CA THR A 37 10.69 10.27 2.65
C THR A 37 12.15 9.96 2.36
N LYS A 38 12.70 10.54 1.30
CA LYS A 38 14.12 10.41 0.94
C LYS A 38 14.85 11.72 1.20
N PHE A 39 16.06 11.63 1.74
CA PHE A 39 16.97 12.78 1.82
C PHE A 39 17.48 13.10 0.42
N THR A 40 17.50 14.38 0.07
CA THR A 40 17.98 14.86 -1.23
C THR A 40 19.13 15.82 -1.05
N LEU A 41 20.19 15.60 -1.82
CA LEU A 41 21.34 16.49 -1.90
C LEU A 41 21.51 16.89 -3.36
N PHE A 42 21.63 18.19 -3.64
CA PHE A 42 21.69 18.73 -5.01
C PHE A 42 20.55 18.19 -5.90
N PHE A 43 19.34 18.10 -5.35
CA PHE A 43 18.15 17.53 -6.02
C PHE A 43 18.20 16.02 -6.32
N ILE A 44 19.30 15.32 -6.03
CA ILE A 44 19.43 13.87 -6.18
C ILE A 44 18.93 13.19 -4.89
N PRO A 45 17.92 12.30 -4.95
CA PRO A 45 17.47 11.53 -3.79
C PRO A 45 18.49 10.44 -3.46
N LEU A 46 19.13 10.53 -2.28
CA LEU A 46 20.21 9.64 -1.89
C LEU A 46 19.71 8.38 -1.16
N PHE A 47 19.06 8.53 -0.01
CA PHE A 47 18.60 7.40 0.81
C PHE A 47 17.25 7.68 1.47
N PRO A 48 16.42 6.65 1.72
CA PRO A 48 15.18 6.78 2.46
C PRO A 48 15.46 7.03 3.95
N VAL A 49 14.82 8.06 4.51
CA VAL A 49 14.94 8.47 5.91
C VAL A 49 13.77 7.91 6.73
N SER A 50 12.57 7.87 6.13
CA SER A 50 11.39 7.31 6.78
C SER A 50 10.48 6.63 5.79
N SER A 51 9.80 5.57 6.24
CA SER A 51 8.74 4.90 5.50
C SER A 51 7.56 4.72 6.43
N ARG A 52 6.41 5.29 6.06
CA ARG A 52 5.13 5.10 6.76
C ARG A 52 4.15 4.38 5.85
N HIS A 53 3.25 3.57 6.42
CA HIS A 53 2.17 2.94 5.68
C HIS A 53 0.86 3.50 6.19
N GLN A 54 -0.06 3.79 5.28
CA GLN A 54 -1.37 4.34 5.61
C GLN A 54 -2.43 3.56 4.86
N LEU A 55 -3.50 3.23 5.56
CA LEU A 55 -4.70 2.66 4.98
C LEU A 55 -5.75 3.76 4.89
N GLN A 56 -6.21 4.07 3.68
CA GLN A 56 -7.18 5.14 3.44
C GLN A 56 -8.51 4.60 2.94
N CYS A 57 -9.59 4.92 3.64
CA CYS A 57 -10.96 4.60 3.23
C CYS A 57 -11.38 5.45 2.03
N THR A 58 -11.83 4.80 0.95
CA THR A 58 -12.36 5.51 -0.24
C THR A 58 -13.75 6.11 -0.03
N TYR A 59 -14.47 5.71 1.03
CA TYR A 59 -15.81 6.23 1.34
C TYR A 59 -15.78 7.53 2.14
N CYS A 60 -15.11 7.54 3.31
CA CYS A 60 -15.07 8.71 4.19
C CYS A 60 -13.72 9.45 4.21
N GLY A 61 -12.70 8.95 3.50
CA GLY A 61 -11.36 9.55 3.47
C GLY A 61 -10.50 9.29 4.70
N TYR A 62 -11.03 8.64 5.75
CA TYR A 62 -10.29 8.33 6.97
C TYR A 62 -9.03 7.53 6.67
N ALA A 63 -7.95 7.93 7.34
CA ALA A 63 -6.62 7.41 7.15
C ALA A 63 -6.05 6.93 8.48
N SER A 64 -5.70 5.65 8.56
CA SER A 64 -4.98 5.09 9.71
C SER A 64 -3.55 4.75 9.34
N GLU A 65 -2.60 5.08 10.21
CA GLU A 65 -1.22 4.63 10.07
C GLU A 65 -1.10 3.15 10.46
N LEU A 66 -0.38 2.38 9.66
CA LEU A 66 -0.14 0.95 9.87
C LEU A 66 1.33 0.69 10.13
N ALA A 67 1.59 -0.23 11.07
CA ALA A 67 2.91 -0.81 11.25
C ALA A 67 3.34 -1.53 9.96
N LYS A 68 4.67 -1.58 9.72
CA LYS A 68 5.23 -2.17 8.50
C LYS A 68 4.84 -3.65 8.37
N GLU A 69 4.83 -4.37 9.48
CA GLU A 69 4.51 -5.78 9.58
C GLU A 69 3.05 -6.03 9.18
N GLN A 70 2.13 -5.19 9.66
CA GLN A 70 0.70 -5.27 9.32
C GLN A 70 0.45 -4.96 7.84
N ALA A 71 1.11 -3.93 7.31
CA ALA A 71 1.02 -3.58 5.90
C ALA A 71 1.54 -4.72 5.00
N GLN A 72 2.65 -5.36 5.39
CA GLN A 72 3.20 -6.52 4.66
C GLN A 72 2.27 -7.72 4.73
N ALA A 73 1.67 -8.00 5.89
CA ALA A 73 0.69 -9.07 6.04
C ALA A 73 -0.52 -8.85 5.12
N LEU A 74 -1.05 -7.62 5.03
CA LEU A 74 -2.14 -7.26 4.12
C LEU A 74 -1.75 -7.48 2.64
N VAL A 75 -0.52 -7.12 2.25
CA VAL A 75 -0.01 -7.36 0.90
C VAL A 75 0.10 -8.85 0.59
N ALA A 76 0.64 -9.64 1.52
CA ALA A 76 0.76 -11.08 1.35
C ALA A 76 -0.61 -11.77 1.24
N GLN A 77 -1.57 -11.38 2.08
CA GLN A 77 -2.95 -11.89 2.02
C GLN A 77 -3.64 -11.56 0.70
N HIS A 78 -3.46 -10.34 0.19
CA HIS A 78 -4.03 -9.94 -1.10
C HIS A 78 -3.44 -10.75 -2.25
N ALA A 79 -2.11 -10.95 -2.25
CA ALA A 79 -1.44 -11.75 -3.27
C ALA A 79 -1.90 -13.22 -3.26
N ALA A 80 -2.11 -13.81 -2.07
CA ALA A 80 -2.65 -15.16 -1.95
C ALA A 80 -4.10 -15.27 -2.46
N ALA A 81 -4.94 -14.26 -2.19
CA ALA A 81 -6.33 -14.23 -2.67
C ALA A 81 -6.47 -14.06 -4.19
N GLN A 82 -5.42 -13.59 -4.88
CA GLN A 82 -5.40 -13.34 -6.32
C GLN A 82 -4.80 -14.48 -7.15
N GLN A 83 -4.45 -15.60 -6.52
CA GLN A 83 -4.04 -16.79 -7.27
C GLN A 83 -5.23 -17.31 -8.08
N PRO A 84 -5.14 -17.37 -9.43
CA PRO A 84 -6.19 -17.94 -10.24
C PRO A 84 -6.36 -19.42 -9.89
N ALA A 85 -7.59 -19.80 -9.53
CA ALA A 85 -7.93 -21.21 -9.35
C ALA A 85 -7.60 -21.97 -10.64
N PRO A 86 -6.96 -23.17 -10.56
CA PRO A 86 -6.71 -23.97 -11.75
C PRO A 86 -8.05 -24.27 -12.44
N GLN A 87 -8.18 -23.82 -13.69
CA GLN A 87 -9.35 -24.03 -14.53
C GLN A 87 -9.52 -25.55 -14.75
N GLN A 88 -10.46 -26.16 -14.04
CA GLN A 88 -10.78 -27.57 -14.19
C GLN A 88 -11.48 -27.77 -15.54
N LEU A 89 -10.76 -28.30 -16.53
CA LEU A 89 -11.31 -28.71 -17.82
C LEU A 89 -12.27 -29.90 -17.56
N PRO A 90 -13.54 -29.85 -17.98
CA PRO A 90 -14.47 -30.95 -17.73
C PRO A 90 -14.03 -32.21 -18.50
N GLN A 91 -13.52 -33.21 -17.77
CA GLN A 91 -13.09 -34.52 -18.28
C GLN A 91 -14.28 -35.49 -18.46
N ASN A 92 -15.36 -35.08 -19.13
CA ASN A 92 -16.45 -36.01 -19.46
C ASN A 92 -16.80 -35.97 -20.95
N LEU A 93 -16.01 -36.73 -21.72
CA LEU A 93 -16.37 -37.25 -23.04
C LEU A 93 -15.49 -38.48 -23.31
N GLY A 94 -16.07 -39.67 -23.20
CA GLY A 94 -15.41 -40.96 -23.46
C GLY A 94 -16.18 -42.12 -22.87
#